data_AF-A0A645J2V2-F1
#
_entry.id   AF-A0A645J2V2-F1
#
_cell.length_a   1.000
_cell.length_b   1.000
_cell.length_c   1.000
_cell.angle_alpha   90.00
_cell.angle_beta   90.00
_cell.angle_gamma   90.00
#
_symmetry.space_group_name_H-M   'P 1'
#
loop_
_entity.id
_entity.type
_entity.pdbx_description
1 polymer ?
#
loop_
_entity_poly.entity_id
_entity_poly.type
_entity_poly.pdbx_seq_one_letter_code
_entity_poly.pdbx_strand_id
1 'polypeptide(L)'
;MEIGNKPLSSVIYSKSAAKKADITDIEALKRQADRATENLRNLVQKLLVEQGNKAHKKALLYNEAVAQANEALSENGDFGVEAVSDRIVDFAIAIAGDDKSKLEELKAAIDRGFNEAGKAFGGKLPDICNQTYERIMEKLDTWSQE
;
A
#
# COMPACT_ATOMS: atom_id res chain seq x y z
N MET A 1 -46.10 19.54 -72.12
CA MET A 1 -44.83 19.97 -72.74
C MET A 1 -43.82 20.11 -71.60
N GLU A 2 -43.04 19.07 -71.34
CA GLU A 2 -41.76 18.77 -72.01
C GLU A 2 -40.61 19.65 -71.49
N ILE A 3 -39.53 18.94 -71.12
CA ILE A 3 -38.13 19.37 -71.02
C ILE A 3 -37.73 19.95 -69.65
N GLY A 4 -36.73 19.42 -68.94
CA GLY A 4 -35.76 18.39 -69.27
C GLY A 4 -34.76 18.28 -68.13
N ASN A 5 -34.43 17.03 -67.79
CA ASN A 5 -33.35 16.62 -66.90
C ASN A 5 -32.02 17.21 -67.39
N LYS A 6 -31.54 18.31 -66.78
CA LYS A 6 -30.16 18.77 -66.95
C LYS A 6 -29.26 17.90 -66.07
N PRO A 7 -28.36 17.08 -66.64
CA PRO A 7 -27.38 16.36 -65.84
C PRO A 7 -26.42 17.35 -65.18
N LEU A 8 -26.25 17.22 -63.87
CA LEU A 8 -25.18 17.88 -63.13
C LEU A 8 -23.86 17.51 -63.80
N SER A 9 -23.10 18.54 -64.20
CA SER A 9 -21.78 18.41 -64.80
C SER A 9 -20.95 17.43 -64.00
N SER A 10 -20.42 16.40 -64.65
CA SER A 10 -19.38 15.58 -64.05
C SER A 10 -18.22 16.52 -63.71
N VAL A 11 -17.99 16.76 -62.43
CA VAL A 11 -16.69 17.24 -61.98
C VAL A 11 -15.75 16.10 -62.29
N ILE A 12 -15.14 16.21 -63.46
CA ILE A 12 -14.13 15.31 -63.96
C ILE A 12 -13.00 15.41 -62.95
N TYR A 13 -12.87 14.40 -62.08
CA TYR A 13 -11.58 14.14 -61.46
C TYR A 13 -10.64 13.89 -62.62
N SER A 14 -9.81 14.89 -62.93
CA SER A 14 -8.64 14.68 -63.77
C SER A 14 -7.86 13.57 -63.09
N LYS A 15 -7.92 12.38 -63.67
CA LYS A 15 -7.07 11.25 -63.34
C LYS A 15 -5.65 11.71 -63.67
N SER A 16 -5.02 12.43 -62.75
CA SER A 16 -3.59 12.67 -62.78
C SER A 16 -2.97 11.30 -62.90
N ALA A 17 -2.25 11.08 -63.99
CA ALA A 17 -1.61 9.83 -64.35
C ALA A 17 -1.10 9.15 -63.08
N ALA A 18 -1.69 7.99 -62.75
CA ALA A 18 -1.21 7.14 -61.70
C ALA A 18 0.22 6.76 -62.06
N LYS A 19 1.19 7.52 -61.54
CA LYS A 19 2.57 7.09 -61.41
C LYS A 19 2.44 5.83 -60.57
N LYS A 20 2.60 4.66 -61.20
CA LYS A 20 2.60 3.37 -60.50
C LYS A 20 3.50 3.57 -59.29
N ALA A 21 2.93 3.58 -58.08
CA ALA A 21 3.73 3.52 -56.88
C ALA A 21 4.64 2.31 -57.08
N ASP A 22 5.94 2.57 -57.11
CA ASP A 22 6.92 1.56 -57.51
C ASP A 22 6.77 0.39 -56.54
N ILE A 23 6.68 -0.83 -57.05
CA ILE A 23 6.38 -2.02 -56.23
C ILE A 23 7.42 -2.12 -55.09
N THR A 24 8.63 -1.64 -55.34
CA THR A 24 9.73 -1.43 -54.41
C THR A 24 9.42 -0.46 -53.26
N ASP A 25 8.74 0.67 -53.52
CA ASP A 25 8.33 1.65 -52.51
C ASP A 25 7.25 1.07 -51.58
N ILE A 26 6.31 0.30 -52.13
CA ILE A 26 5.27 -0.38 -51.35
C ILE A 26 5.90 -1.44 -50.44
N GLU A 27 6.89 -2.19 -50.94
CA GLU A 27 7.64 -3.17 -50.13
C GLU A 27 8.49 -2.49 -49.05
N ALA A 28 9.11 -1.36 -49.35
CA ALA A 28 9.87 -0.57 -48.37
C ALA A 28 8.95 -0.03 -47.25
N LEU A 29 7.77 0.49 -47.59
CA LEU A 29 6.78 0.96 -46.63
C LEU A 29 6.25 -0.17 -45.75
N LYS A 30 5.99 -1.36 -46.33
CA LYS A 30 5.61 -2.55 -45.56
C LYS A 30 6.69 -2.95 -44.56
N ARG A 31 7.95 -3.02 -44.99
CA ARG A 31 9.10 -3.32 -44.11
C ARG A 31 9.26 -2.28 -42.99
N GLN A 32 8.99 -1.00 -43.27
CA GLN A 32 9.06 0.05 -42.27
C GLN A 32 7.93 -0.07 -41.23
N ALA A 33 6.72 -0.40 -41.68
CA ALA A 33 5.58 -0.67 -40.80
C ALA A 33 5.81 -1.91 -39.91
N ASP A 34 6.39 -2.97 -40.47
CA ASP A 34 6.75 -4.18 -39.73
C ASP A 34 7.79 -3.88 -38.64
N ARG A 35 8.85 -3.13 -38.96
CA ARG A 35 9.84 -2.67 -37.97
C ARG A 35 9.23 -1.80 -36.89
N ALA A 36 8.34 -0.87 -37.26
CA ALA A 36 7.66 -0.03 -36.28
C ALA A 36 6.78 -0.86 -35.34
N THR A 37 6.11 -1.88 -35.86
CA THR A 37 5.28 -2.80 -35.09
C THR A 37 6.12 -3.65 -34.14
N GLU A 38 7.28 -4.14 -34.59
CA GLU A 38 8.23 -4.90 -33.77
C GLU A 38 8.79 -4.03 -32.62
N ASN A 39 9.20 -2.80 -32.92
CA ASN A 39 9.66 -1.85 -31.90
C ASN A 39 8.58 -1.56 -30.85
N LEU A 40 7.33 -1.38 -31.28
CA LEU A 40 6.20 -1.17 -30.38
C LEU A 40 5.95 -2.40 -29.50
N ARG A 41 5.99 -3.61 -30.06
CA ARG A 41 5.84 -4.86 -29.30
C ARG A 41 6.92 -5.00 -28.23
N ASN A 42 8.18 -4.72 -28.57
CA ASN A 42 9.30 -4.78 -27.64
C ASN A 42 9.15 -3.78 -26.48
N LEU A 43 8.71 -2.55 -26.78
CA LEU A 43 8.45 -1.54 -25.75
C LEU A 43 7.30 -1.96 -24.82
N VAL A 44 6.19 -2.43 -25.38
CA VAL A 44 5.04 -2.90 -24.60
C VAL A 44 5.42 -4.09 -23.72
N GLN A 45 6.17 -5.07 -24.26
CA GLN A 45 6.66 -6.20 -23.49
C GLN A 45 7.55 -5.75 -22.33
N LYS A 46 8.47 -4.82 -22.56
CA LYS A 46 9.33 -4.27 -21.50
C LYS A 46 8.52 -3.55 -20.42
N LEU A 47 7.53 -2.74 -20.81
CA LEU A 47 6.66 -2.02 -19.87
C LEU A 47 5.79 -2.97 -19.03
N LEU A 48 5.23 -4.02 -19.64
CA LEU A 48 4.45 -5.03 -18.91
C LEU A 48 5.31 -5.78 -17.90
N VAL A 49 6.54 -6.17 -18.27
CA VAL A 49 7.49 -6.82 -17.36
C VAL A 49 7.91 -5.89 -16.22
N GLU A 50 8.21 -4.62 -16.51
CA GLU A 50 8.59 -3.65 -15.48
C GLU A 50 7.44 -3.35 -14.51
N GLN A 51 6.20 -3.25 -14.99
CA GLN A 51 5.02 -3.06 -14.15
C GLN A 51 4.75 -4.30 -13.27
N GLY A 52 4.88 -5.51 -13.83
CA GLY A 52 4.79 -6.77 -13.08
C GLY A 52 5.85 -6.90 -11.98
N ASN A 53 7.10 -6.57 -12.30
CA ASN A 53 8.21 -6.60 -11.34
C ASN A 53 8.05 -5.60 -10.20
N LYS A 54 7.50 -4.39 -10.46
CA LYS A 54 7.21 -3.41 -9.41
C LYS A 54 6.13 -3.91 -8.45
N ALA A 55 5.06 -4.50 -8.96
CA ALA A 55 4.01 -5.09 -8.13
C ALA A 55 4.55 -6.26 -7.28
N HIS A 56 5.35 -7.15 -7.89
CA HIS A 56 5.97 -8.27 -7.19
C HIS A 56 6.94 -7.81 -6.09
N LYS A 57 7.80 -6.82 -6.38
CA LYS A 57 8.72 -6.25 -5.39
C LYS A 57 7.96 -5.59 -4.23
N LYS A 58 6.86 -4.89 -4.50
CA LYS A 58 6.01 -4.29 -3.47
C LYS A 58 5.37 -5.38 -2.58
N ALA A 59 4.89 -6.47 -3.18
CA ALA A 59 4.33 -7.59 -2.44
C ALA A 59 5.38 -8.27 -1.55
N LEU A 60 6.60 -8.47 -2.05
CA LEU A 60 7.71 -9.07 -1.27
C LEU A 60 8.08 -8.18 -0.08
N LEU A 61 8.28 -6.88 -0.30
CA LEU A 61 8.58 -5.93 0.77
C LEU A 61 7.45 -5.85 1.82
N TYR A 62 6.19 -5.92 1.40
CA TYR A 62 5.06 -5.96 2.31
C TYR A 62 5.06 -7.22 3.17
N ASN A 63 5.31 -8.39 2.57
CA ASN A 63 5.37 -9.65 3.30
C ASN A 63 6.52 -9.67 4.33
N GLU A 64 7.69 -9.17 3.96
CA GLU A 64 8.83 -9.04 4.88
C GLU A 64 8.50 -8.09 6.05
N ALA A 65 7.89 -6.93 5.77
CA ALA A 65 7.48 -5.99 6.80
C ALA A 65 6.42 -6.57 7.76
N VAL A 66 5.46 -7.33 7.24
CA VAL A 66 4.44 -8.01 8.06
C VAL A 66 5.08 -9.11 8.91
N ALA A 67 6.03 -9.88 8.37
CA ALA A 67 6.73 -10.91 9.12
C ALA A 67 7.51 -10.30 10.30
N GLN A 68 8.26 -9.22 10.05
CA GLN A 68 9.00 -8.49 11.09
C GLN A 68 8.06 -7.89 12.15
N ALA A 69 6.93 -7.31 11.74
CA ALA A 69 5.96 -6.79 12.69
C ALA A 69 5.36 -7.90 13.57
N ASN A 70 5.05 -9.06 12.99
CA ASN A 70 4.52 -10.20 13.75
C ASN A 70 5.56 -10.75 14.75
N GLU A 71 6.83 -10.81 14.36
CA GLU A 71 7.91 -11.21 15.26
C GLU A 71 8.07 -10.20 16.41
N ALA A 72 8.04 -8.91 16.10
CA ALA A 72 8.15 -7.86 17.10
C ALA A 72 6.95 -7.80 18.06
N LEU A 73 5.76 -8.23 17.62
CA LEU A 73 4.54 -8.35 18.44
C LEU A 73 4.40 -9.70 19.14
N SER A 74 5.30 -10.66 18.89
CA SER A 74 5.27 -11.96 19.55
C SER A 74 5.46 -11.82 21.07
N GLU A 75 5.15 -12.86 21.84
CA GLU A 75 5.28 -12.84 23.30
C GLU A 75 6.69 -12.44 23.77
N ASN A 76 7.73 -12.81 23.00
CA ASN A 76 9.13 -12.47 23.28
C ASN A 76 9.64 -11.28 22.45
N GLY A 77 8.76 -10.65 21.66
CA GLY A 77 9.10 -9.52 20.81
C GLY A 77 9.19 -8.21 21.61
N ASP A 78 9.97 -7.26 21.11
CA ASP A 78 10.18 -5.98 21.77
C ASP A 78 8.88 -5.15 21.95
N PHE A 79 7.84 -5.42 21.16
CA PHE A 79 6.53 -4.79 21.28
C PHE A 79 5.43 -5.77 21.70
N GLY A 80 5.81 -6.95 22.19
CA GLY A 80 4.92 -7.91 22.79
C GLY A 80 4.29 -7.40 24.10
N VAL A 81 3.20 -8.05 24.50
CA VAL A 81 2.43 -7.72 25.71
C VAL A 81 3.32 -7.72 26.96
N GLU A 82 4.16 -8.74 27.14
CA GLU A 82 5.06 -8.84 28.31
C GLU A 82 6.07 -7.68 28.34
N ALA A 83 6.83 -7.49 27.26
CA ALA A 83 7.87 -6.48 27.19
C ALA A 83 7.32 -5.06 27.38
N VAL A 84 6.16 -4.75 26.79
CA VAL A 84 5.55 -3.42 26.92
C VAL A 84 4.94 -3.22 28.31
N SER A 85 4.28 -4.24 28.86
CA SER A 85 3.73 -4.16 30.23
C SER A 85 4.82 -3.99 31.28
N ASP A 86 5.95 -4.69 31.17
CA ASP A 86 7.10 -4.52 32.07
C ASP A 86 7.60 -3.07 32.06
N ARG A 87 7.84 -2.50 30.88
CA ARG A 87 8.30 -1.10 30.76
C ARG A 87 7.35 -0.10 31.41
N ILE A 88 6.04 -0.31 31.28
CA ILE A 88 5.04 0.58 31.88
C ILE A 88 5.02 0.43 33.40
N VAL A 89 5.08 -0.80 33.91
CA VAL A 89 5.11 -1.09 35.35
C VAL A 89 6.39 -0.54 35.98
N ASP A 90 7.54 -0.81 35.39
CA ASP A 90 8.84 -0.30 35.84
C ASP A 90 8.84 1.23 35.92
N PHE A 91 8.29 1.88 34.88
CA PHE A 91 8.14 3.33 34.86
C PHE A 91 7.21 3.84 35.95
N ALA A 92 6.07 3.17 36.19
CA ALA A 92 5.13 3.53 37.23
C ALA A 92 5.74 3.39 38.64
N ILE A 93 6.45 2.29 38.91
CA ILE A 93 7.15 2.03 40.17
C ILE A 93 8.26 3.06 40.39
N ALA A 94 9.03 3.39 39.34
CA ALA A 94 10.07 4.41 39.40
C ALA A 94 9.52 5.79 39.77
N ILE A 95 8.32 6.15 39.29
CA ILE A 95 7.65 7.41 39.66
C ILE A 95 7.12 7.35 41.10
N ALA A 96 6.54 6.23 41.52
CA ALA A 96 6.01 6.08 42.86
C ALA A 96 7.10 6.12 43.94
N GLY A 97 8.32 5.71 43.58
CA GLY A 97 9.47 5.68 44.48
C GLY A 97 9.41 4.51 45.46
N ASP A 98 8.96 3.35 44.99
CA ASP A 98 8.71 2.14 45.79
C ASP A 98 7.61 2.28 46.88
N ASP A 99 6.81 3.35 46.80
CA ASP A 99 5.71 3.59 47.72
C ASP A 99 4.44 2.81 47.30
N LYS A 100 4.26 1.62 47.89
CA LYS A 100 3.10 0.75 47.66
C LYS A 100 1.76 1.39 48.04
N SER A 101 1.74 2.43 48.87
CA SER A 101 0.49 3.14 49.21
C SER A 101 -0.12 3.88 48.00
N LYS A 102 0.70 4.14 46.96
CA LYS A 102 0.28 4.80 45.72
C LYS A 102 -0.28 3.85 44.66
N LEU A 103 -0.39 2.56 44.95
CA LEU A 103 -0.88 1.56 43.98
C LEU A 103 -2.18 1.98 43.29
N GLU A 104 -3.18 2.39 44.07
CA GLU A 104 -4.47 2.79 43.54
C GLU A 104 -4.39 4.07 42.68
N GLU A 105 -3.50 5.00 43.04
CA GLU A 105 -3.23 6.18 42.23
C GLU A 105 -2.55 5.83 40.90
N LEU A 106 -1.58 4.90 40.92
CA LEU A 106 -0.92 4.39 39.72
C LEU A 106 -1.92 3.70 38.79
N LYS A 107 -2.75 2.79 39.31
CA LYS A 107 -3.79 2.11 38.51
C LYS A 107 -4.75 3.11 37.88
N ALA A 108 -5.22 4.10 38.66
CA ALA A 108 -6.10 5.15 38.15
C ALA A 108 -5.42 6.07 37.12
N ALA A 109 -4.12 6.32 37.23
CA ALA A 109 -3.36 7.06 36.23
C ALA A 109 -3.21 6.25 34.92
N ILE A 110 -2.94 4.96 35.02
CA ILE A 110 -2.81 4.05 33.88
C ILE A 110 -4.16 3.90 33.16
N ASP A 111 -5.25 3.65 33.88
CA ASP A 111 -6.60 3.57 33.31
C ASP A 111 -6.98 4.85 32.54
N ARG A 112 -6.70 6.03 33.13
CA ARG A 112 -6.87 7.31 32.45
C ARG A 112 -6.02 7.41 31.18
N GLY A 113 -4.75 7.01 31.24
CA GLY A 113 -3.85 7.02 30.10
C GLY A 113 -4.35 6.13 28.94
N PHE A 114 -4.81 4.91 29.25
CA PHE A 114 -5.39 4.00 28.26
C PHE A 114 -6.69 4.55 27.65
N ASN A 115 -7.55 5.17 28.45
CA ASN A 115 -8.77 5.82 27.95
C ASN A 115 -8.46 7.01 27.02
N GLU A 116 -7.50 7.85 27.39
CA GLU A 116 -7.04 8.95 26.54
C GLU A 116 -6.39 8.46 25.25
N ALA A 117 -5.57 7.42 25.33
CA ALA A 117 -5.00 6.75 24.16
C ALA A 117 -6.10 6.19 23.24
N GLY A 118 -7.14 5.56 23.80
CA GLY A 118 -8.29 5.08 23.05
C GLY A 118 -9.03 6.19 22.31
N LYS A 119 -9.25 7.33 22.97
CA LYS A 119 -9.84 8.52 22.33
C LYS A 119 -8.96 9.04 21.18
N ALA A 120 -7.64 9.14 21.40
CA ALA A 120 -6.70 9.60 20.38
C ALA A 120 -6.58 8.63 19.19
N PHE A 121 -6.72 7.32 19.43
CA PHE A 121 -6.63 6.27 18.42
C PHE A 121 -7.87 6.15 17.52
N GLY A 122 -8.95 6.88 17.83
CA GLY A 122 -10.20 6.85 17.05
C GLY A 122 -11.36 6.12 17.73
N GLY A 123 -11.28 5.93 19.04
CA GLY A 123 -12.39 5.48 19.89
C GLY A 123 -12.09 4.19 20.64
N LYS A 124 -11.72 3.11 19.93
CA LYS A 124 -11.47 1.80 20.54
C LYS A 124 -10.04 1.34 20.28
N LEU A 125 -9.34 0.98 21.35
CA LEU A 125 -8.03 0.36 21.25
C LEU A 125 -8.12 -1.07 20.69
N PRO A 126 -7.13 -1.53 19.91
CA PRO A 126 -7.02 -2.92 19.50
C PRO A 126 -6.92 -3.87 20.70
N ASP A 127 -7.29 -5.14 20.50
CA ASP A 127 -7.37 -6.12 21.59
C ASP A 127 -6.03 -6.36 22.30
N ILE A 128 -4.91 -6.30 21.57
CA ILE A 128 -3.55 -6.42 22.14
C ILE A 128 -3.24 -5.33 23.18
N CYS A 129 -3.80 -4.13 23.00
CA CYS A 129 -3.64 -3.06 23.98
C CYS A 129 -4.38 -3.39 25.28
N ASN A 130 -5.57 -4.01 25.18
CA ASN A 130 -6.31 -4.45 26.36
C ASN A 130 -5.60 -5.59 27.09
N GLN A 131 -5.01 -6.54 26.35
CA GLN A 131 -4.15 -7.59 26.93
C GLN A 131 -2.96 -6.97 27.68
N THR A 132 -2.35 -5.93 27.12
CA THR A 132 -1.24 -5.20 27.77
C THR A 132 -1.71 -4.51 29.04
N TYR A 133 -2.89 -3.88 29.01
CA TYR A 133 -3.51 -3.25 30.17
C TYR A 133 -3.78 -4.24 31.31
N GLU A 134 -4.42 -5.37 31.00
CA GLU A 134 -4.70 -6.42 31.99
C GLU A 134 -3.40 -6.93 32.62
N ARG A 135 -2.39 -7.17 31.80
CA ARG A 135 -1.08 -7.63 32.26
C ARG A 135 -0.38 -6.62 33.18
N ILE A 136 -0.50 -5.32 32.89
CA ILE A 136 0.00 -4.26 33.77
C ILE A 136 -0.69 -4.29 35.13
N MET A 137 -2.02 -4.43 35.15
CA MET A 137 -2.78 -4.47 36.40
C MET A 137 -2.38 -5.66 37.27
N GLU A 138 -2.22 -6.84 36.66
CA GLU A 138 -1.72 -8.04 37.36
C GLU A 138 -0.31 -7.85 37.94
N LYS A 139 0.59 -7.23 37.18
CA LYS A 139 1.97 -6.96 37.62
C LYS A 139 2.01 -5.98 38.80
N LEU A 140 1.20 -4.93 38.74
CA LEU A 140 1.07 -3.96 39.84
C LEU A 140 0.47 -4.60 41.11
N ASP A 141 -0.54 -5.47 40.94
CA ASP A 141 -1.13 -6.23 42.04
C ASP A 141 -0.10 -7.16 42.67
N THR A 142 0.68 -7.86 41.85
CA THR A 142 1.77 -8.74 42.32
C THR A 142 2.80 -7.94 43.11
N TRP A 143 3.30 -6.83 42.55
CA TRP A 143 4.26 -5.94 43.22
C TRP A 143 3.74 -5.41 44.57
N SER A 144 2.44 -5.14 44.69
CA SER A 144 1.85 -4.69 45.96
C SER A 144 1.86 -5.75 47.06
N GLN A 145 1.92 -7.03 46.68
CA GLN A 145 1.93 -8.18 47.58
C GLN A 145 3.33 -8.72 47.90
N GLU A 146 4.35 -8.28 47.15
CA GLU A 146 5.77 -8.51 47.48
C GLU A 146 6.18 -7.80 48.77
#